data_AF-A0A395MA90-F1
#
_entry.id   AF-A0A395MA90-F1
#
_cell.length_a   1.000
_cell.length_b   1.000
_cell.length_c   1.000
_cell.angle_alpha   90.00
_cell.angle_beta   90.00
_cell.angle_gamma   90.00
#
_symmetry.space_group_name_H-M   'P 1'
#
loop_
_entity.id
_entity.type
_entity.pdbx_description
1 polymer ?
#
loop_
_entity_poly.entity_id
_entity_poly.type
_entity_poly.pdbx_seq_one_letter_code
_entity_poly.pdbx_strand_id
1 'polypeptide(L)'
;MTDSPKRYHRLARIMEEDNNLAIFRRFDEINIIQLMALQAEIVELQYRFQLRCKQDDDEGQIYSGSFHALRHSAPVEGDKEVHKDGNDQFSLLNTLRSRIIEYKLSKLPTPQKSQLEALQDWLTDPKGGDNFTAKMGGTELYTWKSEDVTKYISLRQQAEDSDPFTKFIMVVMARVFHRIFSQKIKTGRIVDVESGLTSYSDSKLIKASNLVAVMVSSALPVLTIFVLNTLPSTTLRLGLTVLFTVVFAVVLELFTSAKRIEIFAATATFAAVEVVFIGSALNSK
;
A
#
# COMPACT_ATOMS: atom_id res chain seq x y z
N MET A 1 -51.38 -24.52 -1.62
CA MET A 1 -51.02 -23.28 -2.32
C MET A 1 -50.07 -22.50 -1.42
N THR A 2 -48.76 -22.72 -1.56
CA THR A 2 -47.74 -22.01 -0.76
C THR A 2 -47.29 -20.78 -1.55
N ASP A 3 -47.60 -19.59 -1.04
CA ASP A 3 -47.21 -18.32 -1.65
C ASP A 3 -45.68 -18.28 -1.71
N SER A 4 -45.13 -18.45 -2.92
CA SER A 4 -43.67 -18.44 -3.11
C SER A 4 -43.16 -17.04 -2.74
N PRO A 5 -42.12 -16.95 -1.91
CA PRO A 5 -41.77 -15.68 -1.28
C PRO A 5 -41.25 -14.70 -2.36
N LYS A 6 -41.85 -13.51 -2.40
CA LYS A 6 -41.72 -12.55 -3.52
C LYS A 6 -40.44 -11.71 -3.39
N ARG A 7 -39.92 -11.24 -4.53
CA ARG A 7 -38.79 -10.29 -4.65
C ARG A 7 -37.48 -10.81 -4.07
N TYR A 8 -36.99 -10.23 -2.97
CA TYR A 8 -35.68 -10.54 -2.39
C TYR A 8 -35.53 -12.00 -1.98
N HIS A 9 -36.59 -12.63 -1.48
CA HIS A 9 -36.54 -14.04 -1.12
C HIS A 9 -36.42 -14.96 -2.35
N ARG A 10 -37.04 -14.59 -3.47
CA ARG A 10 -36.87 -15.33 -4.74
C ARG A 10 -35.47 -15.11 -5.32
N LEU A 11 -34.94 -13.89 -5.22
CA LEU A 11 -33.58 -13.57 -5.64
C LEU A 11 -32.54 -14.31 -4.78
N ALA A 12 -32.71 -14.32 -3.46
CA ALA A 12 -31.85 -15.05 -2.53
C ALA A 12 -31.84 -16.54 -2.85
N ARG A 13 -32.99 -17.14 -3.17
CA ARG A 13 -33.07 -18.54 -3.60
C ARG A 13 -32.33 -18.80 -4.91
N ILE A 14 -32.39 -17.89 -5.88
CA ILE A 14 -31.62 -18.02 -7.14
C ILE A 14 -30.11 -17.89 -6.87
N MET A 15 -29.71 -16.97 -5.99
CA MET A 15 -28.31 -16.79 -5.57
C MET A 15 -27.79 -17.97 -4.73
N GLU A 16 -28.67 -18.65 -3.99
CA GLU A 16 -28.38 -19.89 -3.27
C GLU A 16 -28.24 -21.09 -4.23
N GLU A 17 -29.08 -21.17 -5.26
CA GLU A 17 -29.03 -22.22 -6.28
C GLU A 17 -27.80 -22.07 -7.21
N ASP A 18 -27.38 -20.85 -7.54
CA ASP A 18 -26.14 -20.55 -8.29
C ASP A 18 -25.29 -19.48 -7.59
N ASN A 19 -24.25 -19.92 -6.88
CA ASN A 19 -23.31 -19.07 -6.17
C ASN A 19 -22.58 -18.05 -7.08
N ASN A 20 -22.54 -18.25 -8.41
CA ASN A 20 -21.95 -17.25 -9.32
C ASN A 20 -22.83 -16.01 -9.46
N LEU A 21 -24.14 -16.13 -9.20
CA LEU A 21 -25.09 -15.03 -9.22
C LEU A 21 -25.17 -14.29 -7.87
N ALA A 22 -24.56 -14.83 -6.81
CA ALA A 22 -24.48 -14.23 -5.48
C ALA A 22 -23.49 -13.05 -5.44
N ILE A 23 -23.82 -12.00 -6.19
CA ILE A 23 -23.01 -10.79 -6.35
C ILE A 23 -23.63 -9.68 -5.50
N PHE A 24 -22.84 -9.17 -4.56
CA PHE A 24 -23.26 -8.08 -3.67
C PHE A 24 -22.44 -6.82 -3.92
N ARG A 25 -23.08 -5.67 -3.70
CA ARG A 25 -22.38 -4.38 -3.75
C ARG A 25 -21.39 -4.30 -2.59
N ARG A 26 -20.16 -3.85 -2.86
CA ARG A 26 -19.09 -3.77 -1.86
C ARG A 26 -19.24 -2.61 -0.87
N PHE A 27 -20.04 -1.59 -1.22
CA PHE A 27 -20.30 -0.39 -0.42
C PHE A 27 -19.01 0.30 0.11
N ASP A 28 -17.96 0.33 -0.71
CA ASP A 28 -16.62 0.80 -0.31
C ASP A 28 -16.63 2.20 0.32
N GLU A 29 -17.32 3.16 -0.30
CA GLU A 29 -17.42 4.53 0.20
C GLU A 29 -18.08 4.60 1.59
N ILE A 30 -19.20 3.89 1.77
CA ILE A 30 -19.93 3.86 3.05
C ILE A 30 -19.09 3.15 4.12
N ASN A 31 -18.36 2.11 3.75
CA ASN A 31 -17.45 1.43 4.67
C ASN A 31 -16.29 2.35 5.09
N ILE A 32 -15.71 3.12 4.15
CA ILE A 32 -14.66 4.10 4.46
C ILE A 32 -15.20 5.20 5.37
N ILE A 33 -16.42 5.71 5.12
CA ILE A 33 -17.08 6.69 5.99
C ILE A 33 -17.31 6.12 7.39
N GLN A 34 -17.80 4.89 7.50
CA GLN A 34 -17.97 4.23 8.81
C GLN A 34 -16.65 4.09 9.56
N LEU A 35 -15.57 3.74 8.87
CA LEU A 35 -14.24 3.65 9.48
C LEU A 35 -13.71 5.01 9.93
N MET A 36 -13.91 6.06 9.12
CA MET A 36 -13.54 7.44 9.51
C MET A 36 -14.36 7.91 10.72
N ALA A 37 -15.66 7.62 10.75
CA ALA A 37 -16.53 7.96 11.88
C ALA A 37 -16.11 7.23 13.17
N LEU A 38 -15.82 5.93 13.09
CA LEU A 38 -15.28 5.17 14.22
C LEU A 38 -13.94 5.73 14.71
N GLN A 39 -13.06 6.13 13.79
CA GLN A 39 -11.77 6.74 14.12
C GLN A 39 -11.95 8.09 14.82
N ALA A 40 -12.85 8.95 14.34
CA ALA A 40 -13.19 10.21 14.98
C ALA A 40 -13.74 10.02 16.40
N GLU A 41 -14.68 9.07 16.58
CA GLU A 41 -15.24 8.73 17.89
C GLU A 41 -14.15 8.27 18.87
N ILE A 42 -13.19 7.44 18.42
CA ILE A 42 -12.07 6.99 19.24
C ILE A 42 -11.18 8.18 19.65
N VAL A 43 -10.88 9.10 18.74
CA VAL A 43 -10.06 10.29 19.02
C VAL A 43 -10.74 11.19 20.05
N GLU A 44 -12.05 11.42 19.91
CA GLU A 44 -12.82 12.20 20.87
C GLU A 44 -12.88 11.52 22.25
N LEU A 45 -13.16 10.22 22.29
CA LEU A 45 -13.18 9.44 23.54
C LEU A 45 -11.80 9.45 24.23
N GLN A 46 -10.71 9.35 23.47
CA GLN A 46 -9.35 9.44 24.01
C GLN A 46 -9.08 10.81 24.64
N TYR A 47 -9.48 11.89 23.96
CA TYR A 47 -9.34 13.25 24.49
C TYR A 47 -10.13 13.41 25.79
N ARG A 48 -11.40 12.99 25.81
CA ARG A 48 -12.26 13.04 27.00
C ARG A 48 -11.68 12.23 28.16
N PHE A 49 -11.18 11.03 27.88
CA PHE A 49 -10.53 10.18 28.88
C PHE A 49 -9.29 10.88 29.47
N GLN A 50 -8.41 11.44 28.63
CA GLN A 50 -7.23 12.16 29.10
C GLN A 50 -7.58 13.40 29.92
N LEU A 51 -8.62 14.14 29.52
CA LEU A 51 -9.10 15.29 30.27
C LEU A 51 -9.59 14.87 31.65
N ARG A 52 -10.38 13.80 31.73
CA ARG A 52 -10.88 13.24 33.00
C ARG A 52 -9.74 12.75 33.89
N CYS A 53 -8.75 12.04 33.34
CA CYS A 53 -7.56 11.63 34.09
C CYS A 53 -6.85 12.83 34.74
N LYS A 54 -6.66 13.92 34.00
CA LYS A 54 -6.01 15.13 34.53
C LYS A 54 -6.82 15.77 35.65
N GLN A 55 -8.14 15.88 35.47
CA GLN A 55 -9.02 16.41 36.51
C GLN A 55 -8.98 15.54 37.77
N ASP A 56 -8.98 14.22 37.61
CA ASP A 56 -8.93 13.29 38.74
C ASP A 56 -7.57 13.35 39.46
N ASP A 57 -6.46 13.50 38.72
CA ASP A 57 -5.13 13.72 39.29
C ASP A 57 -5.05 15.06 40.04
N ASP A 58 -5.64 16.13 39.49
CA ASP A 58 -5.74 17.46 40.13
C ASP A 58 -6.61 17.43 41.40
N GLU A 59 -7.65 16.59 41.41
CA GLU A 59 -8.51 16.30 42.57
C GLU A 59 -7.85 15.34 43.59
N GLY A 60 -6.65 14.84 43.30
CA GLY A 60 -5.89 13.94 44.19
C GLY A 60 -6.37 12.48 44.20
N GLN A 61 -7.14 12.07 43.20
CA GLN A 61 -7.62 10.70 43.07
C GLN A 61 -6.52 9.75 42.57
N ILE A 62 -6.53 8.50 43.03
CA ILE A 62 -5.48 7.50 42.75
C ILE A 62 -5.85 6.58 41.56
N TYR A 63 -6.75 7.03 40.69
CA TYR A 63 -7.25 6.19 39.59
C TYR A 63 -6.19 5.90 38.52
N SER A 64 -5.24 6.81 38.33
CA SER A 64 -4.08 6.64 37.44
C SER A 64 -3.09 5.57 37.95
N GLY A 65 -2.95 5.45 39.28
CA GLY A 65 -2.01 4.53 39.93
C GLY A 65 -2.59 3.17 40.34
N SER A 66 -3.92 3.03 40.42
CA SER A 66 -4.58 1.81 40.87
C SER A 66 -5.77 1.43 40.00
N PHE A 67 -5.61 0.35 39.23
CA PHE A 67 -6.73 -0.24 38.47
C PHE A 67 -7.87 -0.69 39.38
N HIS A 68 -7.57 -1.08 40.62
CA HIS A 68 -8.59 -1.43 41.61
C HIS A 68 -9.44 -0.20 41.96
N ALA A 69 -8.83 0.96 42.22
CA ALA A 69 -9.54 2.20 42.50
C ALA A 69 -10.37 2.64 41.29
N LEU A 70 -9.79 2.58 40.09
CA LEU A 70 -10.46 2.90 38.83
C LEU A 70 -11.70 2.03 38.57
N ARG A 71 -11.63 0.72 38.85
CA ARG A 71 -12.76 -0.19 38.63
C ARG A 71 -13.93 0.07 39.59
N HIS A 72 -13.64 0.54 40.79
CA HIS A 72 -14.63 0.81 41.84
C HIS A 72 -15.10 2.27 41.87
N SER A 73 -14.57 3.12 40.99
CA SER A 73 -15.09 4.48 40.77
C SER A 73 -16.37 4.50 39.93
N ALA A 74 -16.77 3.35 39.35
CA ALA A 74 -18.02 3.21 38.61
C ALA A 74 -19.21 3.21 39.59
N PRO A 75 -20.29 3.96 39.32
CA PRO A 75 -21.45 4.01 40.20
C PRO A 75 -22.06 2.62 40.35
N VAL A 76 -22.08 2.13 41.59
CA VAL A 76 -22.87 0.95 41.98
C VAL A 76 -24.34 1.34 41.80
N GLU A 77 -25.18 0.41 41.32
CA GLU A 77 -26.57 0.58 40.85
C GLU A 77 -27.59 1.30 41.80
N GLY A 78 -27.16 1.89 42.91
CA GLY A 78 -27.98 2.61 43.90
C GLY A 78 -27.94 4.14 43.86
N ASP A 79 -26.87 4.80 43.37
CA ASP A 79 -26.75 6.27 43.43
C ASP A 79 -27.23 6.93 42.12
N LYS A 80 -28.55 7.10 42.00
CA LYS A 80 -29.21 7.56 40.76
C LYS A 80 -29.19 9.07 40.49
N GLU A 81 -28.53 9.90 41.30
CA GLU A 81 -28.74 11.36 41.18
C GLU A 81 -27.53 12.23 40.87
N VAL A 82 -26.27 11.75 40.88
CA VAL A 82 -25.12 12.66 40.71
C VAL A 82 -24.33 12.50 39.40
N HIS A 83 -24.24 11.31 38.79
CA HIS A 83 -23.48 11.14 37.55
C HIS A 83 -24.26 10.36 36.49
N LYS A 84 -25.29 11.01 35.94
CA LYS A 84 -26.09 10.51 34.81
C LYS A 84 -25.41 10.69 33.45
N ASP A 85 -24.27 11.33 33.44
CA ASP A 85 -23.41 11.53 32.29
C ASP A 85 -22.33 10.46 32.42
N GLY A 86 -22.25 9.49 31.51
CA GLY A 86 -21.29 8.37 31.56
C GLY A 86 -19.83 8.78 31.38
N ASN A 87 -19.41 9.80 32.14
CA ASN A 87 -18.19 10.59 32.04
C ASN A 87 -17.14 10.11 33.05
N ASP A 88 -17.40 9.00 33.75
CA ASP A 88 -16.45 8.36 34.63
C ASP A 88 -15.27 7.80 33.82
N GLN A 89 -14.07 7.86 34.42
CA GLN A 89 -12.86 7.38 33.76
C GLN A 89 -12.98 5.89 33.32
N PHE A 90 -13.65 5.06 34.14
CA PHE A 90 -13.85 3.64 33.84
C PHE A 90 -14.89 3.37 32.75
N SER A 91 -15.99 4.13 32.70
CA SER A 91 -17.00 3.98 31.64
C SER A 91 -16.43 4.39 30.28
N LEU A 92 -15.70 5.51 30.24
CA LEU A 92 -14.98 5.98 29.04
C LEU A 92 -13.96 4.93 28.55
N LEU A 93 -13.20 4.32 29.48
CA LEU A 93 -12.26 3.26 29.14
C LEU A 93 -12.94 2.03 28.53
N ASN A 94 -14.10 1.62 29.04
CA ASN A 94 -14.83 0.47 28.49
C ASN A 94 -15.44 0.76 27.12
N THR A 95 -15.99 1.96 26.92
CA THR A 95 -16.47 2.39 25.59
C THR A 95 -15.33 2.46 24.58
N LEU A 96 -14.17 3.00 24.98
CA LEU A 96 -12.99 3.04 24.13
C LEU A 96 -12.49 1.62 23.78
N ARG A 97 -12.53 0.69 24.73
CA ARG A 97 -12.17 -0.72 24.48
C ARG A 97 -13.06 -1.38 23.44
N SER A 98 -14.39 -1.20 23.51
CA SER A 98 -15.31 -1.80 22.54
C SER A 98 -15.08 -1.26 21.13
N ARG A 99 -14.92 0.06 20.99
CA ARG A 99 -14.63 0.72 19.71
C ARG A 99 -13.29 0.31 19.11
N ILE A 100 -12.24 0.18 19.93
CA ILE A 100 -10.94 -0.30 19.44
C ILE A 100 -11.02 -1.75 18.96
N ILE A 101 -11.82 -2.62 19.60
CA ILE A 101 -12.00 -3.99 19.14
C ILE A 101 -12.68 -4.00 17.77
N GLU A 102 -13.75 -3.21 17.60
CA GLU A 102 -14.45 -3.03 16.33
C GLU A 102 -13.51 -2.52 15.23
N TYR A 103 -12.64 -1.55 15.56
CA TYR A 103 -11.63 -1.02 14.65
C TYR A 103 -10.54 -2.07 14.31
N LYS A 104 -10.01 -2.81 15.30
CA LYS A 104 -8.93 -3.80 15.13
C LYS A 104 -9.36 -5.12 14.49
N LEU A 105 -10.65 -5.46 14.51
CA LEU A 105 -11.19 -6.63 13.81
C LEU A 105 -10.86 -6.59 12.30
N SER A 106 -10.60 -5.40 11.77
CA SER A 106 -9.88 -5.23 10.51
C SER A 106 -8.38 -5.46 10.74
N LYS A 107 -7.88 -6.68 10.45
CA LYS A 107 -6.43 -6.98 10.41
C LYS A 107 -5.79 -6.18 9.28
N LEU A 108 -5.49 -4.92 9.54
CA LEU A 108 -5.02 -3.98 8.53
C LEU A 108 -3.52 -3.75 8.65
N PRO A 109 -2.79 -3.80 7.53
CA PRO A 109 -1.36 -3.56 7.49
C PRO A 109 -1.02 -2.08 7.63
N THR A 110 0.20 -1.80 8.07
CA THR A 110 0.76 -0.45 8.16
C THR A 110 0.91 0.17 6.76
N PRO A 111 0.55 1.46 6.56
CA PRO A 111 0.74 2.13 5.28
C PRO A 111 2.22 2.33 4.92
N GLN A 112 2.49 2.68 3.67
CA GLN A 112 3.81 3.16 3.26
C GLN A 112 3.97 4.66 3.57
N LYS A 113 5.19 5.12 3.90
CA LYS A 113 5.48 6.54 4.16
C LYS A 113 5.04 7.46 3.02
N SER A 114 5.31 7.08 1.77
CA SER A 114 4.92 7.85 0.58
C SER A 114 3.41 7.99 0.41
N GLN A 115 2.61 7.01 0.85
CA GLN A 115 1.15 7.09 0.80
C GLN A 115 0.61 8.02 1.87
N LEU A 116 1.21 7.98 3.07
CA LEU A 116 0.86 8.89 4.15
C LEU A 116 1.20 10.33 3.76
N GLU A 117 2.39 10.56 3.20
CA GLU A 117 2.81 11.87 2.68
C GLU A 117 1.84 12.35 1.59
N ALA A 118 1.49 11.51 0.61
CA ALA A 118 0.52 11.89 -0.43
C ALA A 118 -0.87 12.23 0.13
N LEU A 119 -1.33 11.54 1.17
CA LEU A 119 -2.60 11.85 1.84
C LEU A 119 -2.50 13.18 2.60
N GLN A 120 -1.43 13.40 3.34
CA GLN A 120 -1.18 14.65 4.08
C GLN A 120 -1.07 15.86 3.14
N ASP A 121 -0.37 15.68 2.01
CA ASP A 121 -0.27 16.68 0.95
C ASP A 121 -1.66 17.00 0.37
N TRP A 122 -2.48 15.98 0.08
CA TRP A 122 -3.85 16.20 -0.41
C TRP A 122 -4.75 16.89 0.62
N LEU A 123 -4.63 16.55 1.91
CA LEU A 123 -5.39 17.18 2.99
C LEU A 123 -5.06 18.66 3.18
N THR A 124 -3.83 19.06 2.86
CA THR A 124 -3.33 20.45 3.00
C THR A 124 -3.45 21.26 1.71
N ASP A 125 -3.56 20.62 0.55
CA ASP A 125 -3.71 21.28 -0.75
C ASP A 125 -5.01 22.11 -0.83
N PRO A 126 -4.94 23.43 -1.13
CA PRO A 126 -6.11 24.27 -1.35
C PRO A 126 -7.05 23.80 -2.46
N LYS A 127 -6.56 23.01 -3.43
CA LYS A 127 -7.37 22.43 -4.52
C LYS A 127 -7.86 21.02 -4.24
N GLY A 128 -7.46 20.44 -3.11
CA GLY A 128 -7.88 19.12 -2.65
C GLY A 128 -8.71 19.24 -1.38
N GLY A 129 -8.20 18.70 -0.27
CA GLY A 129 -8.86 18.72 1.04
C GLY A 129 -9.00 20.12 1.66
N ASP A 130 -8.39 21.16 1.09
CA ASP A 130 -8.55 22.56 1.46
C ASP A 130 -8.34 22.78 2.98
N ASN A 131 -7.21 22.28 3.48
CA ASN A 131 -6.88 22.24 4.90
C ASN A 131 -8.00 21.62 5.75
N PHE A 132 -8.51 20.47 5.32
CA PHE A 132 -9.62 19.73 5.94
C PHE A 132 -9.48 19.66 7.47
N THR A 133 -8.29 19.32 7.96
CA THR A 133 -7.97 19.19 9.38
C THR A 133 -8.01 20.53 10.12
N ALA A 134 -7.58 21.62 9.50
CA ALA A 134 -7.63 22.96 10.10
C ALA A 134 -9.04 23.57 10.10
N LYS A 135 -9.87 23.21 9.11
CA LYS A 135 -11.24 23.72 8.97
C LYS A 135 -12.25 23.04 9.90
N MET A 136 -12.10 21.73 10.14
CA MET A 136 -12.99 21.03 11.09
C MET A 136 -12.80 21.51 12.53
N GLY A 137 -11.59 21.93 12.90
CA GLY A 137 -11.27 22.29 14.28
C GLY A 137 -11.39 21.10 15.25
N GLY A 138 -11.09 21.33 16.53
CA GLY A 138 -11.26 20.32 17.57
C GLY A 138 -10.17 19.24 17.62
N THR A 139 -10.53 18.07 18.17
CA THR A 139 -9.60 16.97 18.47
C THR A 139 -9.11 16.24 17.23
N GLU A 140 -9.83 16.36 16.11
CA GLU A 140 -9.54 15.68 14.84
C GLU A 140 -8.38 16.31 14.05
N LEU A 141 -7.94 17.51 14.43
CA LEU A 141 -6.79 18.19 13.82
C LEU A 141 -5.51 17.32 13.86
N TYR A 142 -5.37 16.50 14.90
CA TYR A 142 -4.18 15.70 15.17
C TYR A 142 -4.23 14.31 14.55
N THR A 143 -5.37 13.91 13.98
CA THR A 143 -5.62 12.55 13.52
C THR A 143 -4.57 12.08 12.51
N TRP A 144 -4.26 12.89 11.49
CA TRP A 144 -3.26 12.56 10.45
C TRP A 144 -1.95 13.36 10.56
N LYS A 145 -1.68 13.98 11.72
CA LYS A 145 -0.52 14.89 11.88
C LYS A 145 0.80 14.16 12.16
N SER A 146 0.76 12.93 12.64
CA SER A 146 1.97 12.19 13.00
C SER A 146 2.72 11.74 11.74
N GLU A 147 4.04 11.92 11.71
CA GLU A 147 4.90 11.35 10.65
C GLU A 147 5.19 9.86 10.88
N ASP A 148 4.94 9.38 12.10
CA ASP A 148 5.13 7.98 12.46
C ASP A 148 4.08 7.08 11.80
N VAL A 149 4.55 6.32 10.81
CA VAL A 149 3.74 5.43 9.99
C VAL A 149 3.14 4.28 10.80
N THR A 150 3.79 3.87 11.90
CA THR A 150 3.34 2.75 12.75
C THR A 150 2.03 3.03 13.49
N LYS A 151 1.64 4.31 13.59
CA LYS A 151 0.37 4.73 14.22
C LYS A 151 -0.83 4.62 13.30
N TYR A 152 -0.59 4.38 12.01
CA TYR A 152 -1.64 4.31 10.99
C TYR A 152 -1.84 2.89 10.51
N ILE A 153 -3.06 2.62 10.07
CA ILE A 153 -3.44 1.38 9.40
C ILE A 153 -3.98 1.70 8.01
N SER A 154 -3.76 0.79 7.07
CA SER A 154 -4.19 0.93 5.69
C SER A 154 -5.14 -0.20 5.32
N LEU A 155 -6.22 0.11 4.60
CA LEU A 155 -7.22 -0.88 4.20
C LEU A 155 -6.69 -1.93 3.22
N ARG A 156 -5.56 -1.66 2.57
CA ARG A 156 -5.01 -2.50 1.54
C ARG A 156 -3.64 -2.99 1.96
N GLN A 157 -3.50 -4.32 2.07
CA GLN A 157 -2.19 -4.96 2.11
C GLN A 157 -1.49 -4.70 0.80
N GLN A 158 -0.58 -3.72 0.82
CA GLN A 158 0.46 -3.66 -0.18
C GLN A 158 1.41 -4.81 0.07
N ALA A 159 1.88 -5.41 -1.03
CA ALA A 159 2.91 -6.44 -0.98
C ALA A 159 4.03 -5.94 -0.06
N GLU A 160 4.21 -6.69 1.00
CA GLU A 160 5.20 -6.52 2.05
C GLU A 160 6.53 -6.17 1.40
N ASP A 161 7.06 -5.00 1.76
CA ASP A 161 8.28 -4.41 1.22
C ASP A 161 8.29 -4.22 -0.30
N SER A 162 8.35 -2.94 -0.71
CA SER A 162 9.03 -2.65 -1.97
C SER A 162 10.50 -3.00 -1.76
N ASP A 163 10.81 -4.27 -2.04
CA ASP A 163 12.15 -4.84 -2.02
C ASP A 163 13.16 -3.81 -2.56
N PRO A 164 14.42 -3.82 -2.10
CA PRO A 164 15.48 -3.00 -2.68
C PRO A 164 15.49 -3.07 -4.23
N PHE A 165 15.08 -4.21 -4.76
CA PHE A 165 14.75 -4.49 -6.15
C PHE A 165 13.64 -3.58 -6.74
N THR A 166 12.45 -3.52 -6.13
CA THR A 166 11.33 -2.68 -6.58
C THR A 166 11.71 -1.20 -6.54
N LYS A 167 12.46 -0.76 -5.52
CA LYS A 167 13.01 0.61 -5.45
C LYS A 167 14.05 0.87 -6.52
N PHE A 168 14.96 -0.08 -6.79
CA PHE A 168 15.96 0.04 -7.84
C PHE A 168 15.31 0.09 -9.23
N ILE A 169 14.37 -0.80 -9.51
CA ILE A 169 13.54 -0.79 -10.72
C ILE A 169 12.80 0.54 -10.83
N MET A 170 12.15 1.00 -9.77
CA MET A 170 11.42 2.27 -9.79
C MET A 170 12.35 3.46 -10.08
N VAL A 171 13.57 3.49 -9.52
CA VAL A 171 14.56 4.57 -9.75
C VAL A 171 15.18 4.51 -11.15
N VAL A 172 15.55 3.33 -11.63
CA VAL A 172 16.13 3.14 -12.97
C VAL A 172 15.07 3.36 -14.03
N MET A 173 13.87 2.81 -13.85
CA MET A 173 12.73 3.03 -14.73
C MET A 173 12.26 4.47 -14.69
N ALA A 174 12.20 5.14 -13.53
CA ALA A 174 11.87 6.57 -13.49
C ALA A 174 12.88 7.41 -14.28
N ARG A 175 14.18 7.09 -14.21
CA ARG A 175 15.20 7.78 -15.03
C ARG A 175 15.07 7.48 -16.52
N VAL A 176 14.89 6.23 -16.91
CA VAL A 176 14.75 5.82 -18.32
C VAL A 176 13.44 6.35 -18.90
N PHE A 177 12.35 6.23 -18.15
CA PHE A 177 11.02 6.70 -18.52
C PHE A 177 10.95 8.22 -18.59
N HIS A 178 11.51 8.95 -17.61
CA HIS A 178 11.58 10.42 -17.69
C HIS A 178 12.49 10.88 -18.84
N ARG A 179 13.51 10.11 -19.21
CA ARG A 179 14.39 10.42 -20.36
C ARG A 179 13.75 10.12 -21.72
N ILE A 180 12.92 9.08 -21.82
CA ILE A 180 12.28 8.65 -23.08
C ILE A 180 10.90 9.30 -23.28
N PHE A 181 10.10 9.40 -22.21
CA PHE A 181 8.70 9.83 -22.22
C PHE A 181 8.48 11.18 -21.51
N SER A 182 9.48 12.06 -21.55
CA SER A 182 9.57 13.31 -20.77
C SER A 182 8.40 14.30 -20.86
N GLN A 183 7.40 14.12 -21.73
CA GLN A 183 6.35 15.14 -21.89
C GLN A 183 4.90 14.69 -22.15
N LYS A 184 4.54 13.40 -22.28
CA LYS A 184 3.19 13.08 -22.83
C LYS A 184 2.35 12.01 -22.16
N ILE A 185 2.75 11.44 -21.02
CA ILE A 185 1.98 10.35 -20.41
C ILE A 185 1.32 10.82 -19.10
N LYS A 186 0.16 11.48 -19.23
CA LYS A 186 -0.81 11.64 -18.13
C LYS A 186 -1.62 10.34 -17.98
N THR A 187 -0.98 9.27 -17.50
CA THR A 187 -1.61 7.93 -17.45
C THR A 187 -1.71 7.40 -16.02
N GLY A 188 -2.27 8.23 -15.15
CA GLY A 188 -2.85 7.79 -13.88
C GLY A 188 -4.37 7.78 -13.98
N ARG A 189 -5.05 6.95 -13.17
CA ARG A 189 -6.48 7.15 -12.95
C ARG A 189 -6.59 8.39 -12.06
N ILE A 190 -7.24 9.42 -12.57
CA ILE A 190 -7.50 10.63 -11.79
C ILE A 190 -8.43 10.20 -10.65
N VAL A 191 -7.90 10.21 -9.42
CA VAL A 191 -8.68 9.95 -8.20
C VAL A 191 -9.49 11.17 -7.85
N ASP A 192 -8.87 12.34 -8.03
CA ASP A 192 -9.51 13.63 -7.85
C ASP A 192 -9.07 14.57 -8.99
N VAL A 193 -10.07 15.10 -9.70
CA VAL A 193 -9.89 15.94 -10.89
C VAL A 193 -9.45 17.35 -10.50
N GLU A 194 -9.78 17.78 -9.28
CA GLU A 194 -9.55 19.15 -8.80
C GLU A 194 -8.13 19.34 -8.25
N SER A 195 -7.64 18.39 -7.44
CA SER A 195 -6.24 18.34 -6.97
C SER A 195 -5.26 17.72 -7.99
N GLY A 196 -5.77 16.98 -8.98
CA GLY A 196 -4.94 16.24 -9.92
C GLY A 196 -4.27 14.99 -9.31
N LEU A 197 -4.76 14.51 -8.17
CA LEU A 197 -4.27 13.29 -7.53
C LEU A 197 -4.45 12.10 -8.48
N THR A 198 -3.34 11.50 -8.87
CA THR A 198 -3.31 10.38 -9.82
C THR A 198 -2.93 9.10 -9.09
N SER A 199 -3.88 8.17 -8.96
CA SER A 199 -3.57 6.82 -8.51
C SER A 199 -3.18 5.99 -9.71
N TYR A 200 -1.97 5.47 -9.66
CA TYR A 200 -1.50 4.49 -10.61
C TYR A 200 -1.98 3.12 -10.15
N SER A 201 -2.76 2.44 -11.00
CA SER A 201 -3.08 1.03 -10.75
C SER A 201 -1.79 0.22 -10.85
N ASP A 202 -1.41 -0.45 -9.76
CA ASP A 202 -0.26 -1.35 -9.67
C ASP A 202 -0.20 -2.29 -10.89
N SER A 203 -1.37 -2.79 -11.34
CA SER A 203 -1.48 -3.68 -12.49
C SER A 203 -0.98 -3.10 -13.82
N LYS A 204 -1.17 -1.79 -14.06
CA LYS A 204 -0.74 -1.13 -15.29
C LYS A 204 0.75 -0.79 -15.24
N LEU A 205 1.25 -0.38 -14.08
CA LEU A 205 2.67 -0.15 -13.85
C LEU A 205 3.48 -1.46 -13.98
N ILE A 206 2.98 -2.55 -13.40
CA ILE A 206 3.60 -3.88 -13.51
C ILE A 206 3.63 -4.34 -14.97
N LYS A 207 2.53 -4.18 -15.72
CA LYS A 207 2.50 -4.53 -17.15
C LYS A 207 3.46 -3.68 -18.00
N ALA A 208 3.53 -2.37 -17.75
CA ALA A 208 4.46 -1.49 -18.44
C ALA A 208 5.92 -1.83 -18.10
N SER A 209 6.20 -2.13 -16.83
CA SER A 209 7.52 -2.59 -16.36
C SER A 209 7.94 -3.87 -17.07
N ASN A 210 7.05 -4.87 -17.14
CA ASN A 210 7.30 -6.12 -17.84
C ASN A 210 7.56 -5.91 -19.33
N LEU A 211 6.84 -4.98 -19.96
CA LEU A 211 7.06 -4.69 -21.38
C LEU A 211 8.45 -4.07 -21.63
N VAL A 212 8.88 -3.14 -20.79
CA VAL A 212 10.22 -2.53 -20.90
C VAL A 212 11.31 -3.55 -20.59
N ALA A 213 11.12 -4.38 -19.56
CA ALA A 213 12.00 -5.50 -19.25
C ALA A 213 12.22 -6.42 -20.44
N VAL A 214 11.14 -6.80 -21.13
CA VAL A 214 11.19 -7.64 -22.34
C VAL A 214 11.92 -6.93 -23.49
N MET A 215 11.71 -5.63 -23.70
CA MET A 215 12.44 -4.87 -24.72
C MET A 215 13.94 -4.79 -24.43
N VAL A 216 14.33 -4.47 -23.19
CA VAL A 216 15.74 -4.39 -22.80
C VAL A 216 16.40 -5.77 -22.89
N SER A 217 15.73 -6.80 -22.38
CA SER A 217 16.25 -8.18 -22.41
C SER A 217 16.38 -8.75 -23.81
N SER A 218 15.57 -8.30 -24.78
CA SER A 218 15.66 -8.75 -26.19
C SER A 218 16.65 -7.92 -27.01
N ALA A 219 16.83 -6.64 -26.71
CA ALA A 219 17.79 -5.77 -27.39
C ALA A 219 19.24 -6.07 -26.99
N LEU A 220 19.48 -6.45 -25.73
CA LEU A 220 20.82 -6.66 -25.18
C LEU A 220 21.60 -7.75 -25.94
N PRO A 221 21.04 -8.95 -26.23
CA PRO A 221 21.74 -9.96 -27.03
C PRO A 221 22.15 -9.49 -28.42
N VAL A 222 21.27 -8.74 -29.09
CA VAL A 222 21.53 -8.21 -30.44
C VAL A 222 22.64 -7.17 -30.42
N LEU A 223 22.62 -6.28 -29.42
CA LEU A 223 23.66 -5.28 -29.21
C LEU A 223 25.01 -5.93 -28.96
N THR A 224 25.05 -6.98 -28.14
CA THR A 224 26.28 -7.72 -27.84
C THR A 224 26.89 -8.34 -29.09
N ILE A 225 26.09 -9.01 -29.93
CA ILE A 225 26.56 -9.59 -31.20
C ILE A 225 27.17 -8.50 -32.10
N PHE A 226 26.50 -7.35 -32.20
CA PHE A 226 26.99 -6.22 -32.99
C PHE A 226 28.34 -5.70 -32.49
N VAL A 227 28.48 -5.48 -31.17
CA VAL A 227 29.74 -5.00 -30.57
C VAL A 227 30.87 -6.02 -30.78
N LEU A 228 30.61 -7.31 -30.53
CA LEU A 228 31.62 -8.38 -30.69
C LEU A 228 32.12 -8.49 -32.14
N ASN A 229 31.26 -8.23 -33.13
CA ASN A 229 31.64 -8.26 -34.55
C ASN A 229 32.62 -7.15 -34.93
N THR A 230 32.50 -5.96 -34.31
CA THR A 230 33.36 -4.80 -34.63
C THR A 230 34.78 -4.91 -34.07
N LEU A 231 35.04 -5.85 -33.16
CA LEU A 231 36.33 -5.98 -32.48
C LEU A 231 37.30 -6.85 -33.26
N PRO A 232 38.54 -6.39 -33.53
CA PRO A 232 39.51 -7.15 -34.31
C PRO A 232 40.33 -8.17 -33.49
N SER A 233 40.40 -8.03 -32.16
CA SER A 233 41.26 -8.83 -31.28
C SER A 233 40.49 -9.90 -30.50
N THR A 234 41.02 -11.12 -30.50
CA THR A 234 40.40 -12.30 -29.87
C THR A 234 40.29 -12.18 -28.35
N THR A 235 41.30 -11.61 -27.69
CA THR A 235 41.33 -11.42 -26.23
C THR A 235 40.26 -10.44 -25.76
N LEU A 236 40.02 -9.34 -26.50
CA LEU A 236 38.95 -8.39 -26.16
C LEU A 236 37.57 -9.00 -26.38
N ARG A 237 37.39 -9.82 -27.42
CA ARG A 237 36.14 -10.55 -27.66
C ARG A 237 35.80 -11.46 -26.47
N LEU A 238 36.75 -12.29 -26.03
CA LEU A 238 36.57 -13.18 -24.88
C LEU A 238 36.24 -12.41 -23.58
N GLY A 239 36.95 -11.32 -23.30
CA GLY A 239 36.68 -10.50 -22.12
C GLY A 239 35.30 -9.85 -22.13
N LEU A 240 34.86 -9.35 -23.28
CA LEU A 240 33.55 -8.71 -23.42
C LEU A 240 32.38 -9.71 -23.38
N THR A 241 32.55 -10.92 -23.91
CA THR A 241 31.57 -12.02 -23.78
C THR A 241 31.28 -12.31 -22.31
N VAL A 242 32.33 -12.48 -21.48
CA VAL A 242 32.14 -12.68 -20.04
C VAL A 242 31.40 -11.50 -19.40
N LEU A 243 31.78 -10.27 -19.75
CA LEU A 243 31.13 -9.07 -19.23
C LEU A 243 29.64 -9.01 -19.62
N PHE A 244 29.31 -9.22 -20.90
CA PHE A 244 27.95 -9.15 -21.39
C PHE A 244 27.07 -10.29 -20.86
N THR A 245 27.64 -11.48 -20.68
CA THR A 245 26.94 -12.61 -20.05
C THR A 245 26.54 -12.27 -18.60
N VAL A 246 27.44 -11.65 -17.84
CA VAL A 246 27.14 -11.18 -16.46
C VAL A 246 26.09 -10.08 -16.47
N VAL A 247 26.23 -9.09 -17.35
CA VAL A 247 25.24 -8.00 -17.49
C VAL A 247 23.86 -8.56 -17.86
N PHE A 248 23.79 -9.52 -18.77
CA PHE A 248 22.54 -10.17 -19.16
C PHE A 248 21.89 -10.93 -18.00
N ALA A 249 22.67 -11.70 -17.24
CA ALA A 249 22.16 -12.42 -16.06
C ALA A 249 21.65 -11.44 -15.00
N VAL A 250 22.40 -10.37 -14.72
CA VAL A 250 21.99 -9.31 -13.80
C VAL A 250 20.72 -8.62 -14.29
N VAL A 251 20.59 -8.34 -15.58
CA VAL A 251 19.35 -7.77 -16.15
C VAL A 251 18.18 -8.75 -16.02
N LEU A 252 18.36 -10.04 -16.31
CA LEU A 252 17.27 -11.02 -16.15
C LEU A 252 16.84 -11.20 -14.69
N GLU A 253 17.80 -11.22 -13.77
CA GLU A 253 17.52 -11.26 -12.33
C GLU A 253 16.84 -9.98 -11.85
N LEU A 254 17.28 -8.81 -12.34
CA LEU A 254 16.76 -7.51 -11.94
C LEU A 254 15.43 -7.12 -12.58
N PHE A 255 15.09 -7.63 -13.76
CA PHE A 255 13.92 -7.18 -14.52
C PHE A 255 12.83 -8.24 -14.67
N THR A 256 13.06 -9.47 -14.21
CA THR A 256 12.08 -10.55 -14.32
C THR A 256 11.87 -11.24 -12.97
N SER A 257 10.69 -11.83 -12.78
CA SER A 257 10.44 -12.77 -11.67
C SER A 257 10.81 -14.21 -12.06
N ALA A 258 11.81 -14.38 -12.93
CA ALA A 258 12.23 -15.69 -13.40
C ALA A 258 12.84 -16.50 -12.25
N LYS A 259 12.55 -17.80 -12.24
CA LYS A 259 13.16 -18.70 -11.27
C LYS A 259 14.66 -18.79 -11.52
N ARG A 260 15.45 -19.07 -10.48
CA ARG A 260 16.92 -19.25 -10.61
C ARG A 260 17.30 -20.21 -11.74
N ILE A 261 16.52 -21.27 -11.95
CA ILE A 261 16.75 -22.25 -13.02
C ILE A 261 16.51 -21.67 -14.43
N GLU A 262 15.54 -20.76 -14.57
CA GLU A 262 15.22 -20.08 -15.83
C GLU A 262 16.33 -19.07 -16.17
N ILE A 263 16.85 -18.36 -15.17
CA ILE A 263 17.99 -17.43 -15.34
C ILE A 263 19.24 -18.20 -15.79
N PHE A 264 19.54 -19.34 -15.15
CA PHE A 264 20.66 -20.19 -15.56
C PHE A 264 20.51 -20.69 -17.00
N ALA A 265 19.33 -21.19 -17.38
CA ALA A 265 19.07 -21.68 -18.72
C ALA A 265 19.20 -20.58 -19.79
N ALA A 266 18.63 -19.40 -19.53
CA ALA A 266 18.71 -18.26 -20.44
C ALA A 266 20.15 -17.75 -20.59
N THR A 267 20.90 -17.66 -19.49
CA THR A 267 22.30 -17.22 -19.49
C THR A 267 23.21 -18.22 -20.21
N ALA A 268 23.00 -19.53 -20.01
CA ALA A 268 23.73 -20.57 -20.73
C ALA A 268 23.44 -20.55 -22.24
N THR A 269 22.18 -20.34 -22.61
CA THR A 269 21.77 -20.20 -24.02
C THR A 269 22.43 -18.97 -24.66
N PHE A 270 22.43 -17.85 -23.94
CA PHE A 270 23.06 -16.62 -24.39
C PHE A 270 24.57 -16.78 -24.60
N ALA A 271 25.28 -17.35 -23.62
CA ALA A 271 26.70 -17.64 -23.71
C ALA A 271 27.05 -18.59 -24.87
N ALA A 272 26.22 -19.62 -25.11
CA ALA A 272 26.41 -20.53 -26.24
C ALA A 272 26.34 -19.80 -27.59
N VAL A 273 25.40 -18.86 -27.75
CA VAL A 273 25.29 -18.04 -28.97
C VAL A 273 26.52 -17.16 -29.16
N GLU A 274 27.02 -16.51 -28.11
CA GLU A 274 28.23 -15.68 -28.17
C GLU A 274 29.47 -16.50 -28.57
N VAL A 275 29.64 -17.68 -27.99
CA VAL A 275 30.79 -18.57 -28.28
C VAL A 275 30.76 -19.05 -29.74
N VAL A 276 29.58 -19.39 -30.27
CA VAL A 276 29.43 -19.74 -31.70
C VAL A 276 29.85 -18.57 -32.59
N PHE A 277 29.41 -17.35 -32.27
CA PHE A 277 29.80 -16.15 -33.01
C PHE A 277 31.30 -15.89 -32.97
N ILE A 278 31.94 -16.05 -31.80
CA ILE A 278 33.39 -15.93 -31.67
C ILE A 278 34.09 -16.98 -32.54
N GLY A 279 33.63 -18.24 -32.49
CA GLY A 279 34.19 -19.33 -33.29
C GLY A 279 34.11 -19.08 -34.79
N SER A 280 32.94 -18.63 -35.29
CA SER A 280 32.78 -18.26 -36.70
C SER A 280 33.65 -17.07 -37.11
N ALA A 281 33.77 -16.06 -36.24
CA ALA A 281 34.56 -14.87 -36.53
C ALA A 281 36.09 -15.08 -36.42
N LEU A 282 36.54 -16.18 -35.82
CA LEU A 282 37.93 -16.63 -35.85
C LEU A 282 38.29 -17.38 -37.13
N ASN A 283 37.36 -18.18 -37.66
CA ASN A 283 37.55 -18.95 -38.90
C ASN A 283 37.48 -18.10 -40.19
N SER A 284 37.02 -16.85 -40.10
CA SER A 284 36.86 -15.94 -41.25
C SER A 284 38.09 -15.05 -41.53
N LYS A 285 39.18 -15.22 -40.79
CA LYS A 285 40.49 -14.58 -41.06
C LYS A 285 41.47 -15.60 -41.60
#